data_AF-A0A164LJJ8-F1
#
_entry.id   AF-A0A164LJJ8-F1
#
_cell.length_a   1.000
_cell.length_b   1.000
_cell.length_c   1.000
_cell.angle_alpha   90.00
_cell.angle_beta   90.00
_cell.angle_gamma   90.00
#
_symmetry.space_group_name_H-M   'P 1'
#
loop_
_entity.id
_entity.type
_entity.pdbx_description
1 polymer ?
#
loop_
_entity_poly.entity_id
_entity_poly.type
_entity_poly.pdbx_seq_one_letter_code
_entity_poly.pdbx_strand_id
1 'polypeptide(L)'
;MLVIGVGIVVLATRHKSDNAASAAAATPSLVPATTSSTATGRPTTTPSSSASSRFSYQEQAKDWNFKLGDVSLHADWVAGVDHPTCADIEKNGKLTSLGCQYAAEMVYRAEDGGLMLTQFVMGMADADKASAASGQYSDSDLNLRPGSYIDHFAVGKWRDGSQGQYLVLTMVTATDAVDEDTAKKYLRYLHADMLGALTFR
;
A
#
# COMPACT_ATOMS: atom_id res chain seq x y z
N MET A 1 -20.68 23.98 -11.66
CA MET A 1 -19.42 23.73 -12.41
C MET A 1 -18.38 24.70 -11.89
N LEU A 2 -17.59 24.28 -10.91
CA LEU A 2 -16.40 25.00 -10.49
C LEU A 2 -15.35 23.95 -10.09
N VAL A 3 -14.34 23.83 -10.94
CA VAL A 3 -13.16 23.00 -10.78
C VAL A 3 -12.13 23.84 -10.02
N ILE A 4 -11.64 23.34 -8.88
CA ILE A 4 -10.43 23.83 -8.22
C ILE A 4 -9.76 22.55 -7.69
N GLY A 5 -8.64 22.05 -8.21
CA GLY A 5 -7.48 22.75 -8.78
C GLY A 5 -6.36 22.68 -7.76
N VAL A 6 -5.53 21.64 -7.88
CA VAL A 6 -4.41 21.24 -7.01
C VAL A 6 -3.37 22.36 -6.83
N GLY A 7 -2.83 22.49 -5.60
CA GLY A 7 -1.69 23.35 -5.28
C GLY A 7 -0.61 22.59 -4.51
N ILE A 8 0.57 22.49 -5.12
CA ILE A 8 1.78 21.75 -4.72
C ILE A 8 2.52 22.44 -3.57
N VAL A 9 3.05 21.68 -2.60
CA VAL A 9 4.02 22.16 -1.61
C VAL A 9 5.45 21.96 -2.14
N VAL A 10 6.14 23.07 -2.37
CA VAL A 10 7.56 23.12 -2.73
C VAL A 10 8.39 23.25 -1.45
N LEU A 11 9.29 22.30 -1.18
CA LEU A 11 10.30 22.41 -0.12
C LEU A 11 11.68 22.59 -0.76
N ALA A 12 12.15 23.83 -0.77
CA ALA A 12 13.46 24.22 -1.29
C ALA A 12 14.55 24.23 -0.18
N THR A 13 15.61 23.49 -0.49
CA THR A 13 17.05 23.77 -0.29
C THR A 13 17.67 23.84 1.12
N ARG A 14 18.63 22.93 1.31
CA ARG A 14 19.72 22.97 2.31
C ARG A 14 20.80 23.99 1.90
N HIS A 15 21.40 24.61 2.91
CA HIS A 15 22.60 25.47 2.88
C HIS A 15 23.86 24.81 2.27
N LYS A 16 24.71 25.61 1.60
CA LYS A 16 26.13 25.86 1.99
C LYS A 16 26.79 26.95 1.13
N SER A 17 27.41 27.92 1.79
CA SER A 17 28.17 29.04 1.20
C SER A 17 29.60 28.67 0.78
N ASP A 18 30.15 29.54 -0.07
CA ASP A 18 31.29 29.44 -0.98
C ASP A 18 32.74 29.42 -0.43
N ASN A 19 33.60 28.80 -1.27
CA ASN A 19 34.95 29.16 -1.74
C ASN A 19 36.13 29.45 -0.78
N ALA A 20 37.23 28.71 -1.01
CA ALA A 20 38.59 29.25 -1.00
C ALA A 20 39.48 28.48 -2.02
N ALA A 21 40.24 29.24 -2.80
CA ALA A 21 41.07 28.82 -3.94
C ALA A 21 42.48 28.32 -3.54
N SER A 22 43.18 27.58 -4.43
CA SER A 22 44.45 28.01 -5.06
C SER A 22 45.24 26.86 -5.76
N ALA A 23 45.59 27.13 -7.02
CA ALA A 23 46.84 26.88 -7.77
C ALA A 23 47.45 25.46 -8.05
N ALA A 24 47.54 25.20 -9.38
CA ALA A 24 48.72 24.85 -10.20
C ALA A 24 49.37 23.44 -10.22
N ALA A 25 49.08 22.72 -11.32
CA ALA A 25 49.93 21.99 -12.30
C ALA A 25 51.21 21.21 -11.91
N ALA A 26 51.24 19.91 -12.30
CA ALA A 26 52.32 19.23 -13.07
C ALA A 26 51.88 17.79 -13.49
N THR A 27 52.23 17.36 -14.71
CA THR A 27 52.06 16.01 -15.32
C THR A 27 53.40 15.23 -15.30
N PRO A 28 53.53 14.02 -15.91
CA PRO A 28 52.96 12.69 -15.59
C PRO A 28 54.06 11.62 -15.35
N SER A 29 53.76 10.40 -14.87
CA SER A 29 54.45 9.15 -15.28
C SER A 29 53.82 7.84 -14.76
N LEU A 30 54.04 6.76 -15.53
CA LEU A 30 53.55 5.36 -15.53
C LEU A 30 54.03 4.55 -14.28
N VAL A 31 53.44 3.43 -13.83
CA VAL A 31 53.29 2.07 -14.44
C VAL A 31 52.22 1.24 -13.65
N PRO A 32 51.76 0.06 -14.16
CA PRO A 32 50.53 -0.63 -13.72
C PRO A 32 50.72 -1.57 -12.53
N ALA A 33 49.66 -1.76 -11.76
CA ALA A 33 49.51 -2.91 -10.86
C ALA A 33 48.29 -3.72 -11.27
N THR A 34 48.55 -4.85 -11.95
CA THR A 34 47.61 -5.93 -12.14
C THR A 34 47.34 -6.59 -10.79
N THR A 35 46.13 -6.45 -10.26
CA THR A 35 45.60 -7.37 -9.26
C THR A 35 44.31 -7.96 -9.79
N SER A 36 44.43 -9.19 -10.31
CA SER A 36 43.32 -10.07 -10.63
C SER A 36 42.60 -10.45 -9.33
N SER A 37 41.53 -9.73 -9.03
CA SER A 37 40.57 -10.14 -8.00
C SER A 37 39.34 -10.67 -8.71
N THR A 38 39.26 -11.99 -8.84
CA THR A 38 38.07 -12.72 -9.26
C THR A 38 36.99 -12.53 -8.17
N ALA A 39 36.26 -11.42 -8.24
CA ALA A 39 35.04 -11.25 -7.47
C ALA A 39 33.94 -12.04 -8.19
N THR A 40 33.66 -13.23 -7.68
CA THR A 40 32.44 -14.00 -7.95
C THR A 40 31.26 -13.04 -7.95
N GLY A 41 30.66 -12.84 -9.13
CA GLY A 41 29.51 -11.97 -9.31
C GLY A 41 28.38 -12.42 -8.40
N ARG A 42 28.15 -11.66 -7.33
CA ARG A 42 26.86 -11.67 -6.65
C ARG A 42 25.87 -11.16 -7.70
N PRO A 43 24.76 -11.88 -7.97
CA PRO A 43 23.73 -11.32 -8.83
C PRO A 43 23.23 -10.05 -8.13
N THR A 44 23.58 -8.90 -8.68
CA THR A 44 22.89 -7.66 -8.40
C THR A 44 21.50 -7.87 -8.96
N THR A 45 20.56 -8.29 -8.12
CA THR A 45 19.14 -8.13 -8.40
C THR A 45 18.86 -6.64 -8.38
N THR A 46 19.15 -5.97 -9.49
CA THR A 46 18.53 -4.70 -9.82
C THR A 46 17.03 -4.94 -9.73
N PRO A 47 16.26 -4.18 -8.93
CA PRO A 47 14.82 -4.23 -9.03
C PRO A 47 14.51 -3.86 -10.47
N SER A 48 14.04 -4.84 -11.24
CA SER A 48 13.57 -4.59 -12.58
C SER A 48 12.37 -3.67 -12.41
N SER A 49 12.52 -2.38 -12.67
CA SER A 49 11.39 -1.48 -12.94
C SER A 49 10.76 -1.96 -14.24
N SER A 50 9.99 -3.05 -14.16
CA SER A 50 9.07 -3.46 -15.20
C SER A 50 7.85 -2.55 -15.13
N ALA A 51 7.47 -1.99 -16.26
CA ALA A 51 6.14 -1.45 -16.46
C ALA A 51 5.07 -2.43 -15.92
N SER A 52 4.14 -1.89 -15.11
CA SER A 52 2.88 -2.50 -14.66
C SER A 52 2.95 -3.95 -14.13
N SER A 53 3.67 -4.20 -13.03
CA SER A 53 3.47 -5.43 -12.26
C SER A 53 2.16 -5.34 -11.47
N ARG A 54 1.39 -6.43 -11.44
CA ARG A 54 0.20 -6.57 -10.57
C ARG A 54 0.58 -6.21 -9.14
N PHE A 55 -0.28 -5.47 -8.44
CA PHE A 55 -0.07 -5.21 -7.02
C PHE A 55 -0.13 -6.54 -6.27
N SER A 56 0.82 -6.76 -5.36
CA SER A 56 0.90 -7.97 -4.52
C SER A 56 0.91 -7.61 -3.04
N TYR A 57 0.32 -8.45 -2.18
CA TYR A 57 0.39 -8.28 -0.73
C TYR A 57 1.84 -8.21 -0.23
N GLN A 58 2.77 -8.85 -0.94
CA GLN A 58 4.19 -8.91 -0.56
C GLN A 58 4.81 -7.53 -0.46
N GLU A 59 4.28 -6.55 -1.19
CA GLU A 59 4.73 -5.16 -1.16
C GLU A 59 4.44 -4.47 0.19
N GLN A 60 3.50 -5.03 0.96
CA GLN A 60 3.02 -4.51 2.23
C GLN A 60 3.13 -5.52 3.38
N ALA A 61 3.83 -6.64 3.18
CA ALA A 61 3.94 -7.73 4.15
C ALA A 61 4.87 -7.37 5.33
N LYS A 62 4.43 -6.42 6.16
CA LYS A 62 5.13 -5.88 7.32
C LYS A 62 4.14 -5.16 8.23
N ASP A 63 4.55 -4.89 9.47
CA ASP A 63 3.72 -4.12 10.39
C ASP A 63 3.41 -2.73 9.84
N TRP A 64 2.16 -2.32 10.00
CA TRP A 64 1.71 -1.01 9.59
C TRP A 64 1.97 0.00 10.72
N ASN A 65 2.78 1.01 10.42
CA ASN A 65 3.16 2.06 11.35
C ASN A 65 2.81 3.40 10.73
N PHE A 66 1.69 3.99 11.15
CA PHE A 66 1.19 5.24 10.59
C PHE A 66 1.44 6.41 11.52
N LYS A 67 1.92 7.52 10.95
CA LYS A 67 2.10 8.78 11.67
C LYS A 67 1.74 9.98 10.81
N LEU A 68 0.80 10.79 11.27
CA LEU A 68 0.42 12.06 10.63
C LEU A 68 -0.02 13.07 11.68
N GLY A 69 0.77 14.15 11.86
CA GLY A 69 0.56 15.10 12.95
C GLY A 69 0.60 14.39 14.31
N ASP A 70 -0.47 14.56 15.09
CA ASP A 70 -0.63 13.94 16.41
C ASP A 70 -1.23 12.52 16.35
N VAL A 71 -1.57 12.02 15.16
CA VAL A 71 -2.04 10.65 15.01
C VAL A 71 -0.86 9.71 14.83
N SER A 72 -0.76 8.74 15.73
CA SER A 72 0.11 7.57 15.62
C SER A 72 -0.75 6.31 15.77
N LEU A 73 -0.63 5.38 14.83
CA LEU A 73 -1.34 4.09 14.86
C LEU A 73 -0.37 2.97 14.50
N HIS A 74 -0.59 1.80 15.09
CA HIS A 74 0.23 0.63 14.86
C HIS A 74 -0.67 -0.59 14.68
N ALA A 75 -0.38 -1.43 13.69
CA ALA A 75 -1.02 -2.71 13.53
C ALA A 75 0.02 -3.77 13.09
N ASP A 76 0.06 -4.87 13.82
CA ASP A 76 0.91 -6.03 13.53
C ASP A 76 0.46 -6.71 12.25
N TRP A 77 1.43 -7.10 11.42
CA TRP A 77 1.18 -7.96 10.28
C TRP A 77 0.72 -9.34 10.72
N VAL A 78 -0.36 -9.85 10.11
CA VAL A 78 -0.87 -11.20 10.38
C VAL A 78 -0.61 -12.12 9.20
N ALA A 79 -1.15 -11.78 8.03
CA ALA A 79 -1.09 -12.61 6.83
C ALA A 79 -1.45 -11.82 5.58
N GLY A 80 -1.09 -12.36 4.42
CA GLY A 80 -1.54 -11.84 3.13
C GLY A 80 -1.60 -12.94 2.08
N VAL A 81 -2.44 -12.73 1.08
CA VAL A 81 -2.67 -13.68 -0.02
C VAL A 81 -2.89 -12.90 -1.31
N ASP A 82 -2.27 -13.34 -2.39
CA ASP A 82 -2.58 -12.87 -3.73
C ASP A 82 -3.60 -13.81 -4.36
N HIS A 83 -4.75 -13.25 -4.69
CA HIS A 83 -5.84 -13.93 -5.37
C HIS A 83 -5.65 -13.76 -6.89
N PRO A 84 -5.51 -14.86 -7.66
CA PRO A 84 -5.24 -14.77 -9.08
C PRO A 84 -6.41 -14.16 -9.87
N THR A 85 -7.63 -14.31 -9.34
CA THR A 85 -8.88 -13.69 -9.78
C THR A 85 -9.60 -13.11 -8.55
N CYS A 86 -10.78 -12.50 -8.73
CA CYS A 86 -11.59 -12.02 -7.60
C CYS A 86 -12.68 -13.02 -7.17
N ALA A 87 -12.68 -14.23 -7.75
CA ALA A 87 -13.77 -15.20 -7.61
C ALA A 87 -13.91 -15.79 -6.20
N ASP A 88 -12.81 -15.84 -5.45
CA ASP A 88 -12.75 -16.38 -4.08
C ASP A 88 -13.12 -15.35 -3.00
N ILE A 89 -12.99 -14.05 -3.31
CA ILE A 89 -13.34 -12.94 -2.42
C ILE A 89 -14.74 -12.36 -2.67
N GLU A 90 -15.43 -12.85 -3.70
CA GLU A 90 -16.76 -12.39 -4.09
C GLU A 90 -17.81 -13.50 -4.00
N LYS A 91 -19.08 -13.09 -4.01
CA LYS A 91 -20.22 -13.96 -4.24
C LYS A 91 -20.83 -13.66 -5.61
N ASN A 92 -21.27 -14.71 -6.31
CA ASN A 92 -22.04 -14.62 -7.55
C ASN A 92 -21.35 -13.80 -8.68
N GLY A 93 -20.02 -13.68 -8.67
CA GLY A 93 -19.30 -12.92 -9.70
C GLY A 93 -19.43 -11.40 -9.59
N LYS A 94 -19.84 -10.87 -8.42
CA LYS A 94 -20.19 -9.45 -8.25
C LYS A 94 -19.04 -8.50 -8.61
N LEU A 95 -17.86 -8.66 -8.02
CA LEU A 95 -16.68 -7.83 -8.28
C LEU A 95 -16.13 -8.06 -9.69
N THR A 96 -16.12 -9.30 -10.17
CA THR A 96 -15.72 -9.65 -11.54
C THR A 96 -16.61 -8.95 -12.56
N SER A 97 -17.93 -8.88 -12.33
CA SER A 97 -18.87 -8.13 -13.20
C SER A 97 -18.61 -6.62 -13.21
N LEU A 98 -18.01 -6.09 -12.13
CA LEU A 98 -17.57 -4.70 -12.02
C LEU A 98 -16.19 -4.46 -12.65
N GLY A 99 -15.53 -5.51 -13.18
CA GLY A 99 -14.24 -5.43 -13.86
C GLY A 99 -13.05 -5.79 -13.00
N CYS A 100 -13.25 -6.40 -11.83
CA CYS A 100 -12.17 -6.93 -11.00
C CYS A 100 -11.46 -8.09 -11.72
N GLN A 101 -10.13 -8.01 -11.84
CA GLN A 101 -9.31 -9.03 -12.50
C GLN A 101 -8.51 -9.87 -11.51
N TYR A 102 -8.14 -9.27 -10.37
CA TYR A 102 -7.40 -9.91 -9.29
C TYR A 102 -7.49 -9.12 -8.00
N ALA A 103 -7.07 -9.72 -6.89
CA ALA A 103 -6.97 -9.02 -5.61
C ALA A 103 -5.72 -9.42 -4.85
N ALA A 104 -5.16 -8.48 -4.09
CA ALA A 104 -4.22 -8.76 -3.02
C ALA A 104 -4.90 -8.48 -1.68
N GLU A 105 -4.86 -9.43 -0.77
CA GLU A 105 -5.42 -9.33 0.57
C GLU A 105 -4.31 -9.17 1.60
N MET A 106 -4.51 -8.26 2.55
CA MET A 106 -3.61 -8.00 3.67
C MET A 106 -4.43 -7.97 4.96
N VAL A 107 -3.94 -8.66 5.99
CA VAL A 107 -4.59 -8.75 7.30
C VAL A 107 -3.64 -8.23 8.36
N TYR A 108 -4.15 -7.34 9.21
CA TYR A 108 -3.43 -6.75 10.33
C TYR A 108 -4.23 -6.89 11.63
N ARG A 109 -3.52 -6.81 12.76
CA ARG A 109 -4.09 -6.87 14.10
C ARG A 109 -3.61 -5.67 14.92
N ALA A 110 -4.48 -5.06 15.70
CA ALA A 110 -4.13 -3.93 16.57
C ALA A 110 -4.88 -4.02 17.90
N GLU A 111 -4.63 -3.05 18.78
CA GLU A 111 -5.31 -2.91 20.08
C GLU A 111 -5.26 -4.22 20.91
N ASP A 112 -4.06 -4.76 21.12
CA ASP A 112 -3.81 -6.03 21.83
C ASP A 112 -4.60 -7.23 21.29
N GLY A 113 -4.95 -7.19 20.01
CA GLY A 113 -5.74 -8.21 19.33
C GLY A 113 -7.25 -7.98 19.34
N GLY A 114 -7.72 -6.93 20.01
CA GLY A 114 -9.12 -6.52 20.05
C GLY A 114 -9.63 -5.92 18.75
N LEU A 115 -8.75 -5.62 17.79
CA LEU A 115 -9.09 -5.07 16.47
C LEU A 115 -8.36 -5.84 15.35
N MET A 116 -9.08 -6.16 14.28
CA MET A 116 -8.53 -6.69 13.04
C MET A 116 -8.89 -5.82 11.84
N LEU A 117 -7.93 -5.65 10.94
CA LEU A 117 -8.08 -4.93 9.68
C LEU A 117 -7.83 -5.91 8.53
N THR A 118 -8.76 -5.94 7.57
CA THR A 118 -8.56 -6.63 6.30
C THR A 118 -8.68 -5.64 5.18
N GLN A 119 -7.66 -5.61 4.33
CA GLN A 119 -7.59 -4.73 3.18
C GLN A 119 -7.40 -5.54 1.90
N PHE A 120 -8.27 -5.33 0.94
CA PHE A 120 -8.12 -5.80 -0.42
C PHE A 120 -7.68 -4.64 -1.31
N VAL A 121 -6.66 -4.88 -2.12
CA VAL A 121 -6.31 -4.04 -3.27
C VAL A 121 -6.63 -4.85 -4.53
N MET A 122 -7.71 -4.47 -5.19
CA MET A 122 -8.22 -5.12 -6.38
C MET A 122 -7.68 -4.42 -7.63
N GLY A 123 -7.03 -5.18 -8.49
CA GLY A 123 -6.69 -4.70 -9.82
C GLY A 123 -7.89 -4.82 -10.74
N MET A 124 -8.36 -3.67 -11.20
CA MET A 124 -9.52 -3.56 -12.09
C MET A 124 -9.04 -3.51 -13.53
N ALA A 125 -9.95 -3.77 -14.47
CA ALA A 125 -9.64 -3.74 -15.90
C ALA A 125 -9.05 -2.38 -16.35
N ASP A 126 -9.53 -1.29 -15.75
CA ASP A 126 -9.05 0.07 -15.99
C ASP A 126 -9.48 1.00 -14.84
N ALA A 127 -9.06 2.27 -14.91
CA ALA A 127 -9.38 3.29 -13.91
C ALA A 127 -10.87 3.66 -13.87
N ASP A 128 -11.56 3.62 -15.01
CA ASP A 128 -13.00 3.94 -15.07
C ASP A 128 -13.81 2.85 -14.35
N LYS A 129 -13.44 1.58 -14.54
CA LYS A 129 -14.01 0.45 -13.81
C LYS A 129 -13.72 0.52 -12.32
N ALA A 130 -12.49 0.88 -11.93
CA ALA A 130 -12.16 1.07 -10.52
C ALA A 130 -13.01 2.15 -9.86
N SER A 131 -13.12 3.32 -10.48
CA SER A 131 -13.94 4.42 -9.96
C SER A 131 -15.43 4.09 -9.96
N ALA A 132 -15.94 3.43 -10.99
CA ALA A 132 -17.36 3.09 -11.11
C ALA A 132 -17.79 1.96 -10.17
N ALA A 133 -16.88 1.08 -9.77
CA ALA A 133 -17.18 -0.04 -8.87
C ALA A 133 -17.46 0.42 -7.43
N SER A 134 -16.96 1.59 -7.02
CA SER A 134 -17.14 2.06 -5.65
C SER A 134 -18.62 2.26 -5.31
N GLY A 135 -19.04 1.73 -4.17
CA GLY A 135 -20.44 1.75 -3.72
C GLY A 135 -21.40 0.87 -4.54
N GLN A 136 -20.92 0.06 -5.48
CA GLN A 136 -21.77 -0.84 -6.30
C GLN A 136 -21.93 -2.25 -5.73
N TYR A 137 -21.35 -2.52 -4.56
CA TYR A 137 -21.41 -3.80 -3.85
C TYR A 137 -21.59 -3.55 -2.35
N SER A 138 -21.94 -4.62 -1.63
CA SER A 138 -22.14 -4.63 -0.18
C SER A 138 -21.29 -5.72 0.47
N ASP A 139 -21.23 -5.74 1.80
CA ASP A 139 -20.60 -6.83 2.55
C ASP A 139 -21.21 -8.20 2.23
N SER A 140 -22.50 -8.26 1.90
CA SER A 140 -23.18 -9.50 1.53
C SER A 140 -22.65 -10.10 0.21
N ASP A 141 -22.05 -9.28 -0.65
CA ASP A 141 -21.44 -9.69 -1.91
C ASP A 141 -20.00 -10.21 -1.75
N LEU A 142 -19.44 -10.13 -0.54
CA LEU A 142 -18.05 -10.47 -0.27
C LEU A 142 -17.95 -11.81 0.45
N ASN A 143 -16.85 -12.51 0.19
CA ASN A 143 -16.45 -13.71 0.90
C ASN A 143 -15.14 -13.44 1.64
N LEU A 144 -15.20 -13.39 2.97
CA LEU A 144 -14.02 -13.14 3.80
C LEU A 144 -13.39 -14.45 4.20
N ARG A 145 -12.07 -14.56 4.02
CA ARG A 145 -11.32 -15.73 4.48
C ARG A 145 -11.43 -15.83 6.02
N PRO A 146 -11.70 -17.02 6.58
CA PRO A 146 -11.60 -17.23 8.02
C PRO A 146 -10.25 -16.75 8.57
N GLY A 147 -10.27 -16.08 9.71
CA GLY A 147 -9.07 -15.49 10.31
C GLY A 147 -8.59 -14.20 9.67
N SER A 148 -9.36 -13.59 8.77
CA SER A 148 -9.17 -12.19 8.32
C SER A 148 -10.02 -11.18 9.11
N TYR A 149 -10.89 -11.66 9.99
CA TYR A 149 -11.77 -10.84 10.81
C TYR A 149 -11.99 -11.48 12.19
N ILE A 150 -12.54 -10.71 13.13
CA ILE A 150 -12.95 -11.19 14.45
C ILE A 150 -14.35 -11.80 14.32
N ASP A 151 -14.50 -13.10 14.58
CA ASP A 151 -15.81 -13.73 14.64
C ASP A 151 -16.66 -13.12 15.77
N HIS A 152 -17.96 -12.96 15.53
CA HIS A 152 -18.91 -12.35 16.49
C HIS A 152 -18.46 -10.96 17.01
N PHE A 153 -17.83 -10.16 16.13
CA PHE A 153 -17.40 -8.80 16.47
C PHE A 153 -18.53 -7.94 17.05
N ALA A 154 -18.17 -7.02 17.95
CA ALA A 154 -19.08 -6.00 18.47
C ALA A 154 -19.19 -4.81 17.48
N VAL A 155 -18.10 -4.48 16.81
CA VAL A 155 -18.03 -3.40 15.81
C VAL A 155 -17.53 -3.97 14.49
N GLY A 156 -18.28 -3.73 13.41
CA GLY A 156 -17.87 -4.03 12.04
C GLY A 156 -18.14 -2.82 11.16
N LYS A 157 -17.10 -2.31 10.48
CA LYS A 157 -17.21 -1.20 9.53
C LYS A 157 -16.34 -1.48 8.32
N TRP A 158 -16.70 -0.91 7.19
CA TRP A 158 -15.90 -1.00 5.98
C TRP A 158 -15.95 0.29 5.19
N ARG A 159 -14.99 0.42 4.27
CA ARG A 159 -14.90 1.52 3.35
C ARG A 159 -14.22 1.07 2.07
N ASP A 160 -14.65 1.63 0.96
CA ASP A 160 -14.03 1.49 -0.33
C ASP A 160 -13.63 2.84 -0.95
N GLY A 161 -12.78 2.76 -1.95
CA GLY A 161 -12.28 3.90 -2.72
C GLY A 161 -11.34 3.42 -3.82
N SER A 162 -11.09 4.25 -4.81
CA SER A 162 -10.25 3.88 -5.96
C SER A 162 -9.07 4.83 -6.14
N GLN A 163 -7.95 4.31 -6.64
CA GLN A 163 -6.80 5.08 -7.08
C GLN A 163 -6.24 4.48 -8.37
N GLY A 164 -6.26 5.25 -9.46
CA GLY A 164 -5.93 4.72 -10.78
C GLY A 164 -6.80 3.51 -11.13
N GLN A 165 -6.19 2.43 -11.59
CA GLN A 165 -6.86 1.15 -11.91
C GLN A 165 -7.12 0.24 -10.70
N TYR A 166 -6.90 0.73 -9.48
CA TYR A 166 -7.05 -0.06 -8.26
C TYR A 166 -8.30 0.35 -7.50
N LEU A 167 -9.09 -0.65 -7.08
CA LEU A 167 -10.15 -0.50 -6.10
C LEU A 167 -9.62 -1.02 -4.75
N VAL A 168 -9.67 -0.19 -3.72
CA VAL A 168 -9.28 -0.55 -2.36
C VAL A 168 -10.53 -0.75 -1.53
N LEU A 169 -10.61 -1.87 -0.85
CA LEU A 169 -11.63 -2.17 0.16
C LEU A 169 -10.90 -2.39 1.49
N THR A 170 -11.24 -1.64 2.52
CA THR A 170 -10.75 -1.86 3.88
C THR A 170 -11.92 -2.17 4.79
N MET A 171 -11.78 -3.18 5.62
CA MET A 171 -12.74 -3.53 6.66
C MET A 171 -12.03 -3.53 8.01
N VAL A 172 -12.76 -3.17 9.04
CA VAL A 172 -12.35 -3.28 10.43
C VAL A 172 -13.40 -4.07 11.20
N THR A 173 -12.94 -5.03 12.00
CA THR A 173 -13.76 -5.73 12.97
C THR A 173 -13.12 -5.63 14.34
N ALA A 174 -13.90 -5.37 15.38
CA ALA A 174 -13.39 -5.19 16.72
C ALA A 174 -14.28 -5.87 17.79
N THR A 175 -13.65 -6.29 18.87
CA THR A 175 -14.30 -6.74 20.11
C THR A 175 -14.95 -5.56 20.85
N ASP A 176 -15.68 -5.84 21.92
CA ASP A 176 -16.26 -4.83 22.82
C ASP A 176 -15.21 -4.06 23.65
N ALA A 177 -13.98 -4.56 23.73
CA ALA A 177 -12.87 -3.87 24.38
C ALA A 177 -12.35 -2.64 23.61
N VAL A 178 -12.72 -2.52 22.33
CA VAL A 178 -12.29 -1.42 21.45
C VAL A 178 -13.51 -0.59 21.07
N ASP A 179 -13.48 0.71 21.37
CA ASP A 179 -14.57 1.61 21.04
C ASP A 179 -14.69 1.84 19.52
N GLU A 180 -15.91 2.16 19.07
CA GLU A 180 -16.21 2.34 17.65
C GLU A 180 -15.39 3.48 17.00
N ASP A 181 -15.04 4.53 17.74
CA ASP A 181 -14.28 5.66 17.19
C ASP A 181 -12.82 5.29 16.96
N THR A 182 -12.22 4.49 17.85
CA THR A 182 -10.92 3.87 17.63
C THR A 182 -10.95 2.97 16.38
N ALA A 183 -11.96 2.09 16.25
CA ALA A 183 -12.10 1.25 15.05
C ALA A 183 -12.23 2.06 13.75
N LYS A 184 -13.05 3.12 13.75
CA LYS A 184 -13.17 4.05 12.62
C LYS A 184 -11.86 4.78 12.31
N LYS A 185 -11.07 5.13 13.33
CA LYS A 185 -9.78 5.79 13.17
C LYS A 185 -8.80 4.89 12.42
N TYR A 186 -8.66 3.63 12.82
CA TYR A 186 -7.85 2.64 12.10
C TYR A 186 -8.33 2.44 10.66
N LEU A 187 -9.63 2.22 10.47
CA LEU A 187 -10.24 2.06 9.15
C LEU A 187 -9.90 3.24 8.22
N ARG A 188 -10.09 4.48 8.71
CA ARG A 188 -9.85 5.69 7.94
C ARG A 188 -8.40 5.80 7.50
N TYR A 189 -7.45 5.64 8.43
CA TYR A 189 -6.05 5.89 8.14
C TYR A 189 -5.40 4.78 7.33
N LEU A 190 -5.69 3.50 7.62
CA LEU A 190 -5.16 2.39 6.80
C LEU A 190 -5.69 2.47 5.36
N HIS A 191 -6.96 2.84 5.19
CA HIS A 191 -7.54 3.01 3.86
C HIS A 191 -6.92 4.19 3.09
N ALA A 192 -6.79 5.35 3.74
CA ALA A 192 -6.22 6.54 3.11
C ALA A 192 -4.72 6.37 2.78
N ASP A 193 -3.97 5.71 3.66
CA ASP A 193 -2.55 5.42 3.45
C ASP A 193 -2.34 4.53 2.22
N MET A 194 -3.16 3.49 2.05
CA MET A 194 -3.09 2.63 0.86
C MET A 194 -3.43 3.38 -0.43
N LEU A 195 -4.51 4.16 -0.45
CA LEU A 195 -4.84 5.01 -1.60
C LEU A 195 -3.71 6.00 -1.92
N GLY A 196 -3.11 6.60 -0.89
CA GLY A 196 -1.94 7.46 -1.03
C GLY A 196 -0.75 6.73 -1.64
N ALA A 197 -0.42 5.54 -1.14
CA ALA A 197 0.68 4.72 -1.64
C ALA A 197 0.50 4.34 -3.12
N LEU A 198 -0.74 4.01 -3.52
CA LEU A 198 -1.07 3.66 -4.90
C LEU A 198 -0.92 4.83 -5.89
N THR A 199 -0.88 6.08 -5.41
CA THR A 199 -0.65 7.26 -6.28
C THR A 199 0.76 7.28 -6.89
N PHE A 200 1.72 6.62 -6.24
CA PHE A 200 3.13 6.58 -6.67
C PHE A 200 3.50 5.32 -7.45
N ARG A 201 2.50 4.54 -7.86
CA ARG A 201 2.69 3.33 -8.68
C ARG A 201 2.60 3.61 -10.17
#